data_AF-A0A220MHV5-F1
#
_entry.id   AF-A0A220MHV5-F1
#
_cell.length_a   1.000
_cell.length_b   1.000
_cell.length_c   1.000
_cell.angle_alpha   90.00
_cell.angle_beta   90.00
_cell.angle_gamma   90.00
#
_symmetry.space_group_name_H-M   'P 1'
#
loop_
_entity.id
_entity.type
_entity.pdbx_description
1 polymer ?
#
loop_
_entity_poly.entity_id
_entity_poly.type
_entity_poly.pdbx_seq_one_letter_code
_entity_poly.pdbx_strand_id
1 'polypeptide(L)'
;MTFQKEMKALERTYYHRMNIERVVKVTNDGLTKGSKLQVVGQNIPCALSFSKLSRNTAQSNGPNMIEYAAVLFCNPAITVLPGDILRVTLENGQVRFMQAGESIPYPTHQQVPCSRKEGA
;
A
#
# COMPACT_ATOMS: atom_id res chain seq x y z
N MET A 1 18.48 -15.57 -13.73
CA MET A 1 19.15 -14.66 -12.78
C MET A 1 18.39 -14.75 -11.46
N THR A 2 19.00 -15.25 -10.39
CA THR A 2 18.32 -15.46 -9.10
C THR A 2 18.79 -14.42 -8.09
N PHE A 3 18.01 -13.36 -7.89
CA PHE A 3 18.35 -12.23 -7.00
C PHE A 3 17.96 -12.47 -5.53
N GLN A 4 18.05 -13.72 -5.07
CA GLN A 4 17.51 -14.14 -3.78
C GLN A 4 18.25 -13.52 -2.59
N LYS A 5 19.56 -13.29 -2.73
CA LYS A 5 20.37 -12.70 -1.65
C LYS A 5 20.07 -11.21 -1.50
N GLU A 6 19.93 -10.52 -2.62
CA GLU A 6 19.64 -9.09 -2.74
C GLU A 6 18.23 -8.78 -2.24
N MET A 7 17.24 -9.61 -2.59
CA MET A 7 15.88 -9.52 -2.07
C MET A 7 15.86 -9.65 -0.54
N LYS A 8 16.53 -10.66 0.01
CA LYS A 8 16.64 -10.83 1.47
C LYS A 8 17.39 -9.69 2.14
N ALA A 9 18.40 -9.12 1.48
CA ALA A 9 19.14 -7.99 2.01
C ALA A 9 18.27 -6.73 2.09
N LEU A 10 17.46 -6.45 1.06
CA LEU A 10 16.49 -5.35 1.07
C LEU A 10 15.37 -5.59 2.08
N GLU A 11 14.84 -6.81 2.18
CA GLU A 11 13.76 -7.12 3.12
C GLU A 11 14.18 -6.94 4.59
N ARG A 12 15.48 -7.05 4.90
CA ARG A 12 16.04 -6.72 6.22
C ARG A 12 15.99 -5.24 6.58
N THR A 13 15.85 -4.35 5.59
CA THR A 13 15.67 -2.90 5.82
C THR A 13 14.19 -2.52 5.91
N TYR A 14 13.27 -3.48 5.79
CA TYR A 14 11.83 -3.25 5.90
C TYR A 14 11.41 -3.37 7.36
N TYR A 15 11.43 -2.25 8.05
CA TYR A 15 11.10 -2.19 9.47
C TYR A 15 9.59 -2.00 9.73
N HIS A 16 8.80 -1.72 8.71
CA HIS A 16 7.35 -1.61 8.81
C HIS A 16 6.66 -2.95 8.52
N ARG A 17 5.41 -3.05 8.92
CA ARG A 17 4.52 -4.18 8.59
C ARG A 17 3.27 -3.66 7.92
N MET A 18 2.73 -4.41 6.95
CA MET A 18 1.44 -4.08 6.36
C MET A 18 0.48 -5.26 6.32
N ASN A 19 -0.80 -4.92 6.43
CA ASN A 19 -1.90 -5.78 5.99
C ASN A 19 -2.46 -5.23 4.67
N ILE A 20 -2.85 -6.14 3.79
CA ILE A 20 -3.51 -5.81 2.51
C ILE A 20 -4.99 -6.14 2.67
N GLU A 21 -5.83 -5.14 2.50
CA GLU A 21 -7.28 -5.23 2.56
C GLU A 21 -7.86 -4.96 1.17
N ARG A 22 -8.64 -5.91 0.66
CA ARG A 22 -9.20 -5.87 -0.69
C ARG A 22 -10.72 -5.93 -0.64
N VAL A 23 -11.35 -5.08 -1.45
CA VAL A 23 -12.80 -5.15 -1.68
C VAL A 23 -13.08 -6.32 -2.60
N VAL A 24 -13.71 -7.37 -2.08
CA VAL A 24 -14.11 -8.55 -2.84
C VAL A 24 -15.62 -8.55 -3.07
N LYS A 25 -16.05 -8.91 -4.28
CA LYS A 25 -17.46 -9.10 -4.60
C LYS A 25 -17.94 -10.40 -3.97
N VAL A 26 -19.08 -10.35 -3.30
CA VAL A 26 -19.73 -11.55 -2.75
C VAL A 26 -20.86 -11.96 -3.69
N THR A 27 -20.70 -13.13 -4.29
CA THR A 27 -21.70 -13.76 -5.16
C THR A 27 -22.33 -14.92 -4.39
N ASN A 28 -23.67 -14.96 -4.35
CA ASN A 28 -24.43 -16.14 -3.93
C ASN A 28 -25.40 -16.48 -5.06
N ASP A 29 -25.42 -17.74 -5.48
CA ASP A 29 -26.33 -18.25 -6.51
C ASP A 29 -26.30 -17.45 -7.84
N GLY A 30 -25.11 -17.07 -8.30
CA GLY A 30 -24.93 -16.36 -9.58
C GLY A 30 -25.28 -14.86 -9.54
N LEU A 31 -25.78 -14.33 -8.42
CA LEU A 31 -26.10 -12.90 -8.25
C LEU A 31 -25.08 -12.22 -7.32
N THR A 32 -24.54 -11.07 -7.76
CA THR A 32 -23.66 -10.24 -6.91
C THR A 32 -24.52 -9.51 -5.87
N LYS A 33 -24.39 -9.88 -4.59
CA LYS A 33 -25.21 -9.30 -3.49
C LYS A 33 -24.54 -8.14 -2.77
N GLY A 34 -23.25 -7.88 -3.02
CA GLY A 34 -22.54 -6.76 -2.43
C GLY A 34 -21.03 -6.90 -2.53
N SER A 35 -20.33 -6.01 -1.84
CA SER A 35 -18.88 -6.06 -1.69
C SER A 35 -18.52 -6.05 -0.20
N LYS A 36 -17.46 -6.77 0.16
CA LYS A 36 -16.91 -6.76 1.52
C LYS A 36 -15.42 -6.46 1.48
N LEU A 37 -14.92 -5.80 2.52
CA LEU A 37 -13.49 -5.64 2.71
C LEU A 37 -12.94 -6.90 3.35
N GLN A 38 -11.93 -7.52 2.74
CA GLN A 38 -11.29 -8.73 3.21
C GLN A 38 -9.78 -8.53 3.34
N VAL A 39 -9.20 -8.97 4.45
CA VAL A 39 -7.74 -9.01 4.60
C VAL A 39 -7.20 -10.17 3.76
N VAL A 40 -6.45 -9.85 2.71
CA VAL A 40 -5.85 -10.81 1.76
C VAL A 40 -4.35 -11.03 1.99
N GLY A 41 -3.72 -10.17 2.80
CA GLY A 41 -2.32 -10.30 3.23
C GLY A 41 -2.15 -9.77 4.64
N GLN A 42 -1.35 -10.44 5.47
CA GLN A 42 -1.16 -10.09 6.88
C GLN A 42 0.30 -10.03 7.26
N ASN A 43 0.67 -9.02 8.05
CA ASN A 43 1.98 -8.86 8.68
C ASN A 43 3.18 -8.93 7.68
N ILE A 44 2.98 -8.41 6.48
CA ILE A 44 3.97 -8.44 5.39
C ILE A 44 5.05 -7.39 5.67
N PRO A 45 6.36 -7.74 5.61
CA PRO A 45 7.44 -6.76 5.68
C PRO A 45 7.31 -5.72 4.57
N CYS A 46 7.39 -4.44 4.93
CA CYS A 46 7.43 -3.35 3.96
C CYS A 46 8.25 -2.15 4.44
N ALA A 47 8.57 -1.25 3.53
CA ALA A 47 9.05 0.09 3.85
C ALA A 47 8.12 1.11 3.21
N LEU A 48 7.76 2.16 3.96
CA LEU A 48 6.92 3.25 3.48
C LEU A 48 7.78 4.51 3.42
N SER A 49 7.98 5.05 2.22
CA SER A 49 8.76 6.25 1.99
C SER A 49 7.85 7.38 1.53
N PHE A 50 7.89 8.52 2.21
CA PHE A 50 7.14 9.70 1.81
C PHE A 50 7.97 10.53 0.84
N SER A 51 7.43 10.81 -0.35
CA SER A 51 8.02 11.82 -1.23
C SER A 51 7.61 13.21 -0.72
N LYS A 52 8.54 14.17 -0.70
CA LYS A 52 8.31 15.56 -0.23
C LYS A 52 7.41 16.39 -1.15
N LEU A 53 6.60 15.77 -2.00
CA LEU A 53 5.68 16.48 -2.89
C LEU A 53 4.36 16.70 -2.14
N SER A 54 4.35 17.70 -1.24
CA SER A 54 3.09 18.37 -0.91
C SER A 54 2.69 19.19 -2.13
N ARG A 55 1.89 18.61 -3.03
CA ARG A 55 1.27 19.41 -4.08
C ARG A 55 0.11 20.15 -3.43
N ASN A 56 0.31 21.46 -3.24
CA ASN A 56 -0.71 22.36 -2.76
C ASN A 56 -1.72 22.53 -3.90
N THR A 57 -2.79 21.73 -3.92
CA THR A 57 -3.82 21.78 -4.98
C THR A 57 -4.86 22.89 -4.76
N ALA A 58 -4.67 23.77 -3.77
CA ALA A 58 -5.55 24.90 -3.53
C ALA A 58 -5.21 26.09 -4.43
N GLN A 59 -5.71 26.10 -5.67
CA GLN A 59 -6.31 27.33 -6.18
C GLN A 59 -7.79 27.29 -5.81
N SER A 60 -8.24 28.30 -5.05
CA SER A 60 -9.62 28.53 -4.53
C SER A 60 -9.87 28.09 -3.08
N ASN A 61 -9.93 29.09 -2.18
CA ASN A 61 -10.65 29.20 -0.90
C ASN A 61 -11.28 27.92 -0.29
N GLY A 62 -10.48 26.92 0.05
CA GLY A 62 -10.88 25.74 0.81
C GLY A 62 -9.73 25.23 1.69
N PRO A 63 -9.99 24.31 2.66
CA PRO A 63 -8.93 23.72 3.47
C PRO A 63 -7.87 23.07 2.58
N ASN A 64 -6.61 23.35 2.87
CA ASN A 64 -5.46 22.91 2.08
C ASN A 64 -5.39 21.36 2.10
N MET A 65 -5.78 20.70 1.00
CA MET A 65 -5.64 19.26 0.84
C MET A 65 -4.17 18.97 0.53
N ILE A 66 -3.41 18.56 1.55
CA ILE A 66 -2.05 18.06 1.35
C ILE A 66 -2.16 16.63 0.82
N GLU A 67 -2.04 16.46 -0.50
CA GLU A 67 -1.87 15.14 -1.09
C GLU A 67 -0.46 14.63 -0.78
N TYR A 68 -0.38 13.70 0.18
CA TYR A 68 0.87 12.98 0.46
C TYR A 68 1.00 11.82 -0.52
N ALA A 69 1.90 11.95 -1.48
CA ALA A 69 2.35 10.85 -2.33
C ALA A 69 3.46 10.07 -1.62
N ALA A 70 3.22 8.79 -1.34
CA ALA A 70 4.20 7.87 -0.78
C ALA A 70 4.51 6.75 -1.77
N VAL A 71 5.64 6.08 -1.58
CA VAL A 71 5.98 4.84 -2.27
C VAL A 71 6.20 3.76 -1.22
N LEU A 72 5.48 2.66 -1.35
CA LEU A 72 5.64 1.47 -0.54
C LEU A 72 6.52 0.45 -1.26
N PHE A 73 7.46 -0.13 -0.53
CA PHE A 73 8.36 -1.16 -1.01
C PHE A 73 8.02 -2.48 -0.32
N CYS A 74 7.94 -3.57 -1.08
CA CYS A 74 7.79 -4.91 -0.52
C CYS A 74 8.38 -5.97 -1.46
N ASN A 75 8.39 -7.22 -1.01
CA ASN A 75 8.87 -8.36 -1.77
C ASN A 75 8.05 -8.53 -3.07
N PRO A 76 8.67 -8.76 -4.25
CA PRO A 76 7.95 -8.80 -5.53
C PRO A 76 7.00 -10.01 -5.67
N ALA A 77 7.09 -11.02 -4.80
CA ALA A 77 6.15 -12.14 -4.76
C ALA A 77 4.79 -11.76 -4.15
N ILE A 78 4.68 -10.61 -3.47
CA ILE A 78 3.44 -10.17 -2.83
C ILE A 78 2.49 -9.59 -3.88
N THR A 79 1.24 -10.04 -3.91
CA THR A 79 0.25 -9.49 -4.85
C THR A 79 -0.46 -8.27 -4.25
N VAL A 80 -0.04 -7.08 -4.68
CA VAL A 80 -0.73 -5.82 -4.40
C VAL A 80 -1.46 -5.35 -5.66
N LEU A 81 -2.76 -5.11 -5.56
CA LEU A 81 -3.58 -4.63 -6.68
C LEU A 81 -3.93 -3.14 -6.52
N PRO A 82 -4.12 -2.41 -7.62
CA PRO A 82 -4.64 -1.04 -7.57
C PRO A 82 -5.95 -0.99 -6.79
N GLY A 83 -6.06 -0.01 -5.89
CA GLY A 83 -7.23 0.18 -5.03
C GLY A 83 -7.24 -0.63 -3.74
N ASP A 84 -6.27 -1.54 -3.53
CA ASP A 84 -6.09 -2.20 -2.22
C ASP A 84 -5.85 -1.14 -1.12
N ILE A 85 -6.39 -1.41 0.06
CA ILE A 85 -6.12 -0.63 1.26
C ILE A 85 -4.95 -1.28 1.98
N LEU A 86 -3.87 -0.52 2.16
CA LEU A 86 -2.67 -0.95 2.87
C LEU A 86 -2.71 -0.34 4.27
N ARG A 87 -2.92 -1.20 5.27
CA ARG A 87 -2.83 -0.83 6.69
C ARG A 87 -1.39 -1.04 7.14
N VAL A 88 -0.60 0.03 7.15
CA VAL A 88 0.83 0.02 7.46
C VAL A 88 1.05 0.37 8.92
N THR A 89 1.73 -0.49 9.66
CA THR A 89 2.24 -0.26 11.02
C THR A 89 3.71 0.14 10.95
N LEU A 90 4.00 1.37 11.38
CA LEU A 90 5.35 1.93 11.46
C LEU A 90 6.11 1.38 12.68
N GLU A 91 7.43 1.57 12.72
CA GLU A 91 8.30 1.09 13.82
C GLU A 91 7.87 1.62 15.20
N ASN A 92 7.36 2.84 15.25
CA ASN A 92 6.86 3.48 16.47
C ASN A 92 5.42 3.06 16.84
N GLY A 93 4.87 2.04 16.17
CA GLY A 93 3.51 1.53 16.39
C GLY A 93 2.39 2.34 15.74
N GLN A 94 2.68 3.48 15.11
CA GLN A 94 1.65 4.26 14.43
C GLN A 94 1.11 3.54 13.21
N VAL A 95 -0.21 3.59 13.02
CA VAL A 95 -0.87 3.02 11.85
C VAL A 95 -1.13 4.11 10.81
N ARG A 96 -0.93 3.76 9.54
CA ARG A 96 -1.28 4.57 8.37
C ARG A 96 -2.10 3.74 7.41
N PHE A 97 -3.16 4.35 6.90
CA PHE A 97 -3.98 3.77 5.84
C PHE A 97 -3.60 4.42 4.53
N MET A 98 -3.18 3.59 3.60
CA MET A 98 -2.74 4.00 2.27
C MET A 98 -3.60 3.29 1.23
N GLN A 99 -3.90 3.97 0.14
CA GLN A 99 -4.52 3.33 -1.03
C GLN A 99 -3.43 3.01 -2.05
N ALA A 100 -3.37 1.75 -2.49
CA ALA A 100 -2.40 1.29 -3.47
C ALA A 100 -2.74 1.78 -4.88
N GLY A 101 -1.74 2.28 -5.60
CA GLY A 101 -1.75 2.45 -7.04
C GLY A 101 -1.26 1.18 -7.76
N GLU A 102 -0.86 1.34 -9.02
CA GLU A 102 -0.30 0.26 -9.84
C GLU A 102 1.11 -0.12 -9.38
N SER A 103 1.30 -1.41 -9.06
CA SER A 103 2.59 -1.93 -8.61
C SER A 103 3.60 -2.02 -9.75
N ILE A 104 4.82 -1.57 -9.48
CA ILE A 104 5.95 -1.61 -10.42
C ILE A 104 6.94 -2.67 -9.91
N PRO A 105 6.99 -3.86 -10.52
CA PRO A 105 7.88 -4.94 -10.09
C PRO A 105 9.31 -4.72 -10.58
N TYR A 106 10.28 -4.95 -9.69
CA TYR A 106 11.70 -5.12 -9.98
C TYR A 106 12.13 -6.53 -9.58
N PRO A 107 13.30 -7.02 -10.03
CA PRO A 107 13.74 -8.36 -9.68
C PRO A 107 13.92 -8.62 -8.17
N THR A 108 14.17 -7.58 -7.37
CA THR A 108 14.47 -7.69 -5.94
C THR A 108 13.38 -7.15 -5.02
N HIS A 109 12.50 -6.28 -5.52
CA HIS A 109 11.46 -5.60 -4.77
C HIS A 109 10.36 -5.15 -5.73
N GLN A 110 9.20 -4.76 -5.23
CA GLN A 110 8.23 -4.00 -5.99
C GLN A 110 8.03 -2.64 -5.34
N GLN A 111 7.65 -1.66 -6.15
CA GLN A 111 7.32 -0.31 -5.72
C GLN A 111 5.85 -0.06 -5.97
N VAL A 112 5.12 0.33 -4.94
CA VAL A 112 3.70 0.64 -5.02
C VAL A 112 3.54 2.13 -4.71
N PRO A 113 3.21 2.98 -5.70
CA PRO A 113 2.82 4.35 -5.41
C PRO A 113 1.52 4.32 -4.59
N CYS A 114 1.45 5.12 -3.56
CA CYS A 114 0.32 5.14 -2.64
C CYS A 114 -0.09 6.56 -2.28
N SER A 115 -1.40 6.78 -2.12
CA SER A 115 -1.96 8.00 -1.55
C SER A 115 -2.47 7.72 -0.13
N ARG A 116 -2.44 8.75 0.72
CA ARG A 116 -3.02 8.64 2.06
C ARG A 116 -4.54 8.54 1.95
N LYS A 117 -5.14 7.59 2.66
CA LYS A 117 -6.59 7.49 2.80
C LYS A 117 -7.01 8.19 4.09
N GLU A 118 -7.69 9.32 3.98
CA GLU A 118 -8.31 9.98 5.13
C GLU A 118 -9.59 9.24 5.54
N GLY A 119 -9.79 9.04 6.85
CA GLY A 119 -11.05 8.51 7.40
C GLY A 119 -11.25 6.98 7.38
N ALA A 120 -10.19 6.20 7.64
CA ALA A 120 -10.33 4.76 7.93
C ALA A 120 -10.51 4.50 9.43
#